data_AF-A0A9W4NAV0-F1
#
_entry.id   AF-A0A9W4NAV0-F1
#
_cell.length_a   1.000
_cell.length_b   1.000
_cell.length_c   1.000
_cell.angle_alpha   90.00
_cell.angle_beta   90.00
_cell.angle_gamma   90.00
#
_symmetry.space_group_name_H-M   'P 1'
#
loop_
_entity.id
_entity.type
_entity.pdbx_description
1 polymer ?
#
loop_
_entity_poly.entity_id
_entity_poly.type
_entity_poly.pdbx_seq_one_letter_code
_entity_poly.pdbx_strand_id
1 'polypeptide(L)'
;MEFNRIGQEHGFPTFLPLIDGSEKAGSLSPVALQLGQSCVQIALARLWQSWGITPNSVLGHSLREYAALNVAGVLSVSDTIYLVGRRAQLLEALCTPGSHKMLTIAASVSSLKETLGDKDIEVACINCPNETAISGSAEQTEAYLKTLKAINIKCTLLSTAYAFHSA
;
A
#
# COMPACT_ATOMS: atom_id res chain seq x y z
N MET A 1 -15.94 -13.83 -9.19
CA MET A 1 -15.64 -14.49 -10.47
C MET A 1 -15.26 -13.48 -11.56
N GLU A 2 -16.06 -12.44 -11.81
CA GLU A 2 -15.80 -11.47 -12.90
C GLU A 2 -14.44 -10.75 -12.81
N PHE A 3 -14.08 -10.16 -11.66
CA PHE A 3 -12.81 -9.43 -11.52
C PHE A 3 -11.58 -10.31 -11.73
N ASN A 4 -11.61 -11.55 -11.22
CA ASN A 4 -10.51 -12.49 -11.41
C ASN A 4 -10.33 -12.85 -12.88
N ARG A 5 -11.44 -13.09 -13.60
CA ARG A 5 -11.40 -13.36 -15.03
C ARG A 5 -10.77 -12.19 -15.80
N ILE A 6 -11.18 -10.95 -15.52
CA ILE A 6 -10.60 -9.76 -16.14
C ILE A 6 -9.10 -9.66 -15.85
N GLY A 7 -8.67 -9.94 -14.61
CA GLY A 7 -7.25 -9.99 -14.26
C GLY A 7 -6.46 -11.02 -15.06
N GLN A 8 -7.02 -12.22 -15.23
CA GLN A 8 -6.41 -13.29 -16.01
C GLN A 8 -6.35 -12.96 -17.50
N GLU A 9 -7.35 -12.26 -18.05
CA GLU A 9 -7.35 -11.77 -19.44
C GLU A 9 -6.24 -10.73 -19.69
N HIS A 10 -5.89 -9.95 -18.68
CA HIS A 10 -4.70 -9.07 -18.70
C HIS A 10 -3.38 -9.80 -18.43
N GLY A 11 -3.41 -11.12 -18.22
CA GLY A 11 -2.22 -11.93 -17.96
C GLY A 11 -1.71 -11.91 -16.52
N PHE A 12 -2.53 -11.47 -15.55
CA PHE A 12 -2.16 -11.48 -14.13
C PHE A 12 -2.50 -12.83 -13.47
N PRO A 13 -1.79 -13.20 -12.38
CA PRO A 13 -2.15 -14.38 -11.59
C PRO A 13 -3.54 -14.26 -10.98
N THR A 14 -4.13 -15.41 -10.65
CA THR A 14 -5.35 -15.45 -9.85
C THR A 14 -5.09 -14.86 -8.46
N PHE A 15 -6.07 -14.11 -7.95
CA PHE A 15 -6.06 -13.61 -6.57
C PHE A 15 -7.14 -14.26 -5.71
N LEU A 16 -7.88 -15.25 -6.23
CA LEU A 16 -8.90 -15.97 -5.48
C LEU A 16 -8.38 -16.64 -4.19
N PRO A 17 -7.15 -17.20 -4.14
CA PRO A 17 -6.64 -17.79 -2.91
C PRO A 17 -6.55 -16.81 -1.72
N LEU A 18 -6.41 -15.51 -1.99
CA LEU A 18 -6.48 -14.47 -0.95
C LEU A 18 -7.90 -14.32 -0.37
N ILE A 19 -8.91 -14.55 -1.21
CA ILE A 19 -10.32 -14.28 -0.90
C ILE A 19 -10.97 -15.45 -0.20
N ASP A 20 -10.71 -16.67 -0.68
CA ASP A 20 -11.23 -17.90 -0.08
C ASP A 20 -10.40 -18.38 1.13
N GLY A 21 -9.22 -17.78 1.35
CA GLY A 21 -8.34 -18.09 2.46
C GLY A 21 -7.58 -19.41 2.29
N SER A 22 -7.56 -20.00 1.09
CA SER A 22 -6.78 -21.20 0.78
C SER A 22 -5.27 -20.95 0.84
N GLU A 23 -4.83 -19.70 0.66
CA GLU A 23 -3.45 -19.28 0.86
C GLU A 23 -3.33 -18.10 1.83
N LYS A 24 -2.23 -18.06 2.57
CA LYS A 24 -1.92 -16.93 3.45
C LYS A 24 -1.44 -15.76 2.60
N ALA A 25 -1.77 -14.54 3.01
CA ALA A 25 -1.32 -13.33 2.30
C ALA A 25 0.20 -13.33 2.03
N GLY A 26 1.03 -13.80 2.96
CA GLY A 26 2.48 -13.84 2.79
C GLY A 26 3.02 -14.86 1.76
N SER A 27 2.21 -15.81 1.27
CA SER A 27 2.63 -16.76 0.22
C SER A 27 2.30 -16.28 -1.19
N LEU A 28 1.47 -15.25 -1.31
CA LEU A 28 1.00 -14.74 -2.59
C LEU A 28 1.97 -13.73 -3.19
N SER A 29 2.01 -13.68 -4.52
CA SER A 29 2.79 -12.65 -5.22
C SER A 29 2.26 -11.24 -4.89
N PRO A 30 3.14 -10.23 -4.83
CA PRO A 30 2.73 -8.82 -4.77
C PRO A 30 1.62 -8.45 -5.77
N VAL A 31 1.64 -9.01 -6.99
CA VAL A 31 0.57 -8.80 -7.98
C VAL A 31 -0.78 -9.34 -7.48
N ALA A 32 -0.83 -10.61 -7.06
CA ALA A 32 -2.07 -11.22 -6.58
C ALA A 32 -2.60 -10.50 -5.32
N LEU A 33 -1.71 -10.11 -4.40
CA LEU A 33 -2.05 -9.36 -3.20
C LEU A 33 -2.70 -8.01 -3.51
N GLN A 34 -2.05 -7.19 -4.34
CA GLN A 34 -2.52 -5.84 -4.63
C GLN A 34 -3.82 -5.85 -5.45
N LEU A 35 -3.95 -6.79 -6.39
CA LEU A 35 -5.19 -6.99 -7.13
C LEU A 35 -6.32 -7.46 -6.22
N GLY A 36 -6.09 -8.46 -5.37
CA GLY A 36 -7.09 -8.96 -4.45
C GLY A 36 -7.58 -7.88 -3.48
N GLN A 37 -6.67 -7.09 -2.90
CA GLN A 37 -7.01 -5.96 -2.04
C GLN A 37 -7.89 -4.91 -2.76
N SER A 38 -7.51 -4.51 -3.97
CA SER A 38 -8.23 -3.50 -4.76
C SER A 38 -9.60 -4.01 -5.20
N CYS A 39 -9.67 -5.26 -5.68
CA CYS A 39 -10.90 -5.89 -6.14
C CYS A 39 -11.91 -6.09 -5.00
N VAL A 40 -11.44 -6.47 -3.80
CA VAL A 40 -12.32 -6.57 -2.61
C VAL A 40 -12.90 -5.21 -2.24
N GLN A 41 -12.11 -4.14 -2.28
CA GLN A 41 -12.60 -2.79 -1.96
C GLN A 41 -13.68 -2.34 -2.96
N ILE A 42 -13.48 -2.57 -4.26
CA ILE A 42 -14.48 -2.28 -5.30
C ILE A 42 -15.73 -3.13 -5.08
N ALA A 43 -15.59 -4.43 -4.79
CA ALA A 43 -16.72 -5.32 -4.54
C ALA A 43 -17.53 -4.87 -3.31
N LEU A 44 -16.86 -4.49 -2.22
CA LEU A 44 -17.52 -3.97 -1.02
C LEU A 44 -18.26 -2.66 -1.30
N ALA A 45 -17.65 -1.74 -2.05
CA ALA A 45 -18.32 -0.50 -2.43
C ALA A 45 -19.58 -0.75 -3.27
N ARG A 46 -19.50 -1.68 -4.23
CA ARG A 46 -20.66 -2.11 -5.04
C ARG A 46 -21.74 -2.80 -4.19
N LEU A 47 -21.35 -3.56 -3.16
CA LEU A 47 -22.30 -4.13 -2.22
C LEU A 47 -23.07 -3.04 -1.47
N TRP A 48 -22.38 -2.04 -0.92
CA TRP A 48 -23.03 -0.90 -0.27
C TRP A 48 -23.96 -0.14 -1.22
N GLN A 49 -23.53 0.11 -2.46
CA GLN A 49 -24.36 0.73 -3.50
C GLN A 49 -25.59 -0.10 -3.84
N SER A 50 -25.48 -1.43 -3.83
CA SER A 50 -26.64 -2.32 -4.06
C SER A 50 -27.69 -2.22 -2.96
N TRP A 51 -27.30 -1.77 -1.76
CA TRP A 51 -28.20 -1.46 -0.66
C TRP A 51 -28.71 -0.01 -0.68
N GLY A 52 -28.45 0.74 -1.75
CA GLY A 52 -28.86 2.13 -1.90
C GLY A 52 -27.91 3.15 -1.26
N ILE A 53 -26.76 2.73 -0.71
CA ILE A 53 -25.79 3.63 -0.09
C ILE A 53 -24.82 4.13 -1.15
N THR A 54 -24.96 5.40 -1.52
CA THR A 54 -24.11 6.07 -2.50
C THR A 54 -23.20 7.10 -1.82
N PRO A 55 -21.87 7.01 -1.99
CA PRO A 55 -20.95 7.96 -1.36
C PRO A 55 -21.05 9.33 -2.05
N ASN A 56 -21.09 10.41 -1.26
CA ASN A 56 -20.95 11.77 -1.79
C ASN A 56 -19.50 12.08 -2.19
N SER A 57 -18.54 11.46 -1.52
CA SER A 57 -17.10 11.60 -1.75
C SER A 57 -16.39 10.29 -1.43
N VAL A 58 -15.24 10.05 -2.07
CA VAL A 58 -14.39 8.88 -1.83
C VAL A 58 -12.95 9.32 -1.59
N LEU A 59 -12.23 8.57 -0.75
CA LEU A 59 -10.82 8.77 -0.48
C LEU A 59 -10.15 7.40 -0.36
N GLY A 60 -9.02 7.24 -1.05
CA GLY A 60 -8.14 6.09 -0.92
C GLY A 60 -6.83 6.52 -0.28
N HIS A 61 -6.28 5.67 0.59
CA HIS A 61 -4.93 5.84 1.11
C HIS A 61 -3.98 4.93 0.31
N SER A 62 -2.93 5.50 -0.30
CA SER A 62 -1.92 4.75 -1.03
C SER A 62 -2.57 3.90 -2.15
N LEU A 63 -2.30 2.59 -2.21
CA LEU A 63 -2.88 1.65 -3.17
C LEU A 63 -4.42 1.74 -3.26
N ARG A 64 -5.10 2.14 -2.18
CA ARG A 64 -6.57 2.20 -2.15
C ARG A 64 -7.14 3.31 -3.04
N GLU A 65 -6.31 4.26 -3.51
CA GLU A 65 -6.74 5.29 -4.46
C GLU A 65 -7.27 4.69 -5.76
N TYR A 66 -6.71 3.58 -6.24
CA TYR A 66 -7.21 2.90 -7.44
C TYR A 66 -8.67 2.44 -7.27
N ALA A 67 -9.01 1.87 -6.12
CA ALA A 67 -10.39 1.48 -5.82
C ALA A 67 -11.30 2.70 -5.66
N ALA A 68 -10.81 3.77 -5.02
CA ALA A 68 -11.57 5.02 -4.88
C ALA A 68 -11.88 5.65 -6.25
N LEU A 69 -10.89 5.73 -7.15
CA LEU A 69 -11.05 6.22 -8.53
C LEU A 69 -12.05 5.37 -9.32
N ASN A 70 -12.06 4.04 -9.11
CA ASN A 70 -13.07 3.17 -9.72
C ASN A 70 -14.48 3.47 -9.21
N VAL A 71 -14.65 3.60 -7.88
CA VAL A 71 -15.95 3.91 -7.25
C VAL A 71 -16.45 5.30 -7.65
N ALA A 72 -15.55 6.26 -7.84
CA ALA A 72 -15.85 7.60 -8.37
C ALA A 72 -16.22 7.60 -9.87
N GLY A 73 -16.10 6.46 -10.56
CA GLY A 73 -16.37 6.36 -12.00
C GLY A 73 -15.26 6.91 -12.91
N VAL A 74 -14.08 7.22 -12.36
CA VAL A 74 -12.94 7.72 -13.13
C VAL A 74 -12.25 6.60 -13.90
N LEU A 75 -12.06 5.44 -13.26
CA LEU A 75 -11.46 4.27 -13.88
C LEU A 75 -12.51 3.17 -14.08
N SER A 76 -12.49 2.51 -15.25
CA SER A 76 -13.22 1.26 -15.42
C SER A 76 -12.62 0.16 -14.54
N VAL A 77 -13.36 -0.93 -14.31
CA VAL A 77 -12.83 -2.09 -13.57
C VAL A 77 -11.61 -2.68 -14.29
N SER A 78 -11.70 -2.79 -15.62
CA SER A 78 -10.61 -3.32 -16.44
C SER A 78 -9.34 -2.47 -16.31
N ASP A 79 -9.46 -1.14 -16.43
CA ASP A 79 -8.33 -0.23 -16.30
C ASP A 79 -7.75 -0.23 -14.90
N THR A 80 -8.61 -0.31 -13.88
CA THR A 80 -8.18 -0.39 -12.48
C THR A 80 -7.33 -1.63 -12.23
N ILE A 81 -7.80 -2.80 -12.68
CA ILE A 81 -7.08 -4.08 -12.57
C ILE A 81 -5.77 -4.00 -13.37
N TYR A 82 -5.82 -3.48 -14.60
CA TYR A 82 -4.64 -3.33 -15.44
C TYR A 82 -3.57 -2.46 -14.76
N LEU A 83 -3.93 -1.26 -14.29
CA LEU A 83 -2.99 -0.33 -13.67
C LEU A 83 -2.39 -0.90 -12.37
N VAL A 84 -3.21 -1.49 -11.50
CA VAL A 84 -2.73 -2.11 -10.25
C VAL A 84 -1.81 -3.28 -10.55
N GLY A 85 -2.22 -4.19 -11.44
CA GLY A 85 -1.44 -5.37 -11.79
C GLY A 85 -0.12 -5.02 -12.46
N ARG A 86 -0.12 -4.09 -13.44
CA ARG A 86 1.11 -3.63 -14.11
C ARG A 86 2.05 -2.91 -13.14
N ARG A 87 1.53 -2.07 -12.26
CA ARG A 87 2.34 -1.40 -11.22
C ARG A 87 3.02 -2.44 -10.32
N ALA A 88 2.28 -3.45 -9.87
CA ALA A 88 2.84 -4.52 -9.03
C ALA A 88 3.90 -5.36 -9.77
N GLN A 89 3.70 -5.66 -11.06
CA GLN A 89 4.72 -6.36 -11.87
C GLN A 89 5.99 -5.52 -12.04
N LEU A 90 5.86 -4.21 -12.25
CA LEU A 90 7.02 -3.32 -12.35
C LEU A 90 7.79 -3.25 -11.04
N LEU A 91 7.10 -3.21 -9.89
CA LEU A 91 7.72 -3.29 -8.58
C LEU A 91 8.52 -4.59 -8.40
N GLU A 92 7.95 -5.73 -8.77
CA GLU A 92 8.65 -7.03 -8.72
C GLU A 92 9.86 -7.10 -9.66
N ALA A 93 9.76 -6.49 -10.84
CA ALA A 93 10.80 -6.54 -11.86
C ALA A 93 11.97 -5.59 -11.59
N LEU A 94 11.70 -4.43 -10.97
CA LEU A 94 12.67 -3.34 -10.84
C LEU A 94 13.22 -3.16 -9.42
N CYS A 95 12.50 -3.62 -8.39
CA CYS A 95 12.90 -3.43 -7.00
C CYS A 95 13.40 -4.74 -6.39
N THR A 96 14.41 -4.65 -5.53
CA THR A 96 14.89 -5.79 -4.75
C THR A 96 14.14 -5.87 -3.42
N PRO A 97 13.40 -6.97 -3.13
CA PRO A 97 12.71 -7.14 -1.86
C PRO A 97 13.66 -7.00 -0.66
N GLY A 98 13.22 -6.29 0.38
CA GLY A 98 13.96 -6.12 1.63
C GLY A 98 15.14 -5.14 1.57
N SER A 99 15.48 -4.60 0.39
CA SER A 99 16.52 -3.57 0.25
C SER A 99 16.14 -2.27 0.99
N HIS A 100 14.85 -1.97 1.04
CA HIS A 100 14.28 -0.80 1.70
C HIS A 100 13.14 -1.23 2.63
N LYS A 101 12.92 -0.43 3.67
CA LYS A 101 11.91 -0.68 4.70
C LYS A 101 11.10 0.59 4.96
N MET A 102 9.91 0.41 5.53
CA MET A 102 9.08 1.52 5.98
C MET A 102 8.92 1.48 7.49
N LEU A 103 8.95 2.66 8.12
CA LEU A 103 8.80 2.83 9.56
C LEU A 103 7.69 3.84 9.84
N THR A 104 6.66 3.43 10.59
CA THR A 104 5.67 4.37 11.14
C THR A 104 6.15 4.88 12.49
N ILE A 105 6.07 6.18 12.70
CA ILE A 105 6.64 6.87 13.86
C ILE A 105 5.58 7.81 14.45
N ALA A 106 5.37 7.74 15.76
CA ALA A 106 4.48 8.63 16.51
C ALA A 106 5.13 10.02 16.71
N ALA A 107 5.42 10.70 15.61
CA ALA A 107 5.98 12.04 15.57
C ALA A 107 5.54 12.79 14.31
N SER A 108 5.52 14.11 14.40
CA SER A 108 5.31 15.00 13.25
C SER A 108 6.54 15.01 12.33
N VAL A 109 6.35 15.41 11.07
CA VAL A 109 7.47 15.56 10.11
C VAL A 109 8.53 16.54 10.63
N SER A 110 8.13 17.65 11.23
CA SER A 110 9.07 18.64 11.77
C SER A 110 9.91 18.06 12.93
N SER A 111 9.27 17.38 13.88
CA SER A 111 9.97 16.73 15.00
C SER A 111 10.92 15.64 14.52
N LEU A 112 10.56 14.90 13.46
CA LEU A 112 11.43 13.90 12.85
C LEU A 112 12.67 14.52 12.22
N LYS A 113 12.51 15.63 11.48
CA LYS A 113 13.64 16.36 10.88
C LYS A 113 14.59 16.92 11.92
N GLU A 114 14.07 17.42 13.05
CA GLU A 114 14.88 17.88 14.19
C GLU A 114 15.65 16.73 14.85
N THR A 115 15.03 15.55 14.95
CA THR A 115 15.60 14.39 15.65
C THR A 115 16.60 13.60 14.81
N LEU A 116 16.26 13.36 13.54
CA LEU A 116 17.00 12.45 12.64
C LEU A 116 17.83 13.19 11.58
N GLY A 117 17.68 14.51 11.47
CA GLY A 117 18.29 15.32 10.43
C GLY A 117 17.47 15.36 9.13
N ASP A 118 17.63 16.44 8.36
CA ASP A 118 16.73 16.74 7.22
C ASP A 118 17.14 16.04 5.90
N LYS A 119 18.39 15.62 5.76
CA LYS A 119 18.96 15.24 4.44
C LYS A 119 18.59 13.85 3.93
N ASP A 120 18.12 12.97 4.81
CA ASP A 120 17.98 11.56 4.50
C ASP A 120 16.55 11.03 4.70
N ILE A 121 15.60 11.85 5.19
CA ILE A 121 14.24 11.37 5.46
C ILE A 121 13.36 11.49 4.22
N GLU A 122 12.98 10.36 3.63
CA GLU A 122 11.87 10.30 2.68
C GLU A 122 10.56 10.05 3.43
N VAL A 123 9.71 11.06 3.48
CA VAL A 123 8.37 10.97 4.08
C VAL A 123 7.44 10.25 3.13
N ALA A 124 7.15 8.99 3.43
CA ALA A 124 6.27 8.14 2.64
C ALA A 124 4.79 8.43 2.88
N CYS A 125 4.42 8.83 4.10
CA CYS A 125 3.06 9.20 4.42
C CYS A 125 2.97 10.08 5.67
N ILE A 126 2.05 11.05 5.66
CA ILE A 126 1.63 11.78 6.85
C ILE A 126 0.24 11.24 7.22
N ASN A 127 0.18 10.30 8.18
CA ASN A 127 -1.08 9.66 8.57
C ASN A 127 -1.95 10.62 9.39
N CYS A 128 -1.32 11.33 10.33
CA CYS A 128 -1.92 12.30 11.24
C CYS A 128 -0.88 13.38 11.58
N PRO A 129 -1.26 14.52 12.20
CA PRO A 129 -0.30 15.57 12.58
C PRO A 129 0.91 15.08 13.41
N ASN A 130 0.70 14.04 14.23
CA ASN A 130 1.74 13.42 15.07
C ASN A 130 2.00 11.94 14.72
N GLU A 131 1.75 11.55 13.47
CA GLU A 131 2.06 10.20 12.99
C GLU A 131 2.53 10.23 11.53
N THR A 132 3.79 9.84 11.33
CA THR A 132 4.47 9.89 10.03
C THR A 132 5.03 8.52 9.69
N ALA A 133 4.88 8.10 8.43
CA ALA A 133 5.61 6.97 7.87
C ALA A 133 6.77 7.48 7.02
N ILE A 134 7.96 6.90 7.23
CA ILE A 134 9.15 7.17 6.44
C ILE A 134 9.60 5.90 5.72
N SER A 135 10.27 6.07 4.59
CA SER A 135 10.86 5.02 3.78
C SER A 135 12.37 5.26 3.67
N GLY A 136 13.16 4.20 3.59
CA GLY A 136 14.60 4.31 3.39
C GLY A 136 15.25 2.95 3.27
N SER A 137 16.57 2.92 3.06
CA SER A 137 17.30 1.65 2.99
C SER A 137 17.13 0.85 4.28
N ALA A 138 17.32 -0.47 4.20
CA ALA A 138 17.24 -1.33 5.38
C ALA A 138 18.18 -0.86 6.51
N GLU A 139 19.42 -0.49 6.16
CA GLU A 139 20.45 -0.02 7.09
C GLU A 139 20.06 1.33 7.73
N GLN A 140 19.60 2.26 6.90
CA GLN A 140 19.18 3.58 7.36
C GLN A 140 17.95 3.50 8.28
N THR A 141 16.98 2.66 7.93
CA THR A 141 15.78 2.43 8.75
C THR A 141 16.15 1.83 10.11
N GLU A 142 17.13 0.93 10.16
CA GLU A 142 17.63 0.36 11.41
C GLU A 142 18.35 1.40 12.29
N ALA A 143 19.13 2.30 11.68
CA ALA A 143 19.74 3.42 12.38
C ALA A 143 18.67 4.35 13.01
N TYR A 144 17.64 4.71 12.24
CA TYR A 144 16.51 5.50 12.75
C TYR A 144 15.77 4.81 13.87
N LEU A 145 15.49 3.51 13.73
CA LEU A 145 14.83 2.72 14.77
C LEU A 145 15.62 2.76 16.08
N LYS A 146 16.95 2.65 16.02
CA LYS A 146 17.82 2.72 17.19
C LYS A 146 17.76 4.11 17.85
N THR A 147 17.87 5.17 17.07
CA THR A 147 17.81 6.56 17.56
C THR A 147 16.47 6.85 18.23
N LEU A 148 15.36 6.54 17.55
CA LEU A 148 14.00 6.79 18.06
C LEU A 148 13.71 5.99 19.34
N LYS A 149 14.17 4.74 19.43
CA LYS A 149 14.06 3.94 20.65
C LYS A 149 14.85 4.52 21.81
N ALA A 150 16.05 5.05 21.57
CA ALA A 150 16.88 5.64 22.62
C ALA A 150 16.22 6.86 23.30
N ILE A 151 15.35 7.56 22.59
CA ILE A 151 14.60 8.72 23.07
C ILE A 151 13.12 8.42 23.35
N ASN A 152 12.74 7.13 23.41
CA ASN A 152 11.38 6.65 23.72
C ASN A 152 10.28 7.13 22.75
N ILE A 153 10.60 7.41 21.48
CA ILE A 153 9.58 7.65 20.45
C ILE A 153 9.06 6.32 19.93
N LYS A 154 7.74 6.12 20.03
CA LYS A 154 7.06 4.91 19.50
C LYS A 154 7.23 4.85 17.99
N CYS A 155 7.75 3.72 17.51
CA CYS A 155 7.92 3.44 16.10
C CYS A 155 7.64 1.95 15.82
N THR A 156 7.22 1.64 14.59
CA THR A 156 6.83 0.28 14.19
C THR A 156 7.28 0.03 12.76
N LEU A 157 8.05 -1.05 12.56
CA LEU A 157 8.48 -1.48 11.24
C LEU A 157 7.28 -2.09 10.51
N LEU A 158 7.00 -1.64 9.29
CA LEU A 158 5.93 -2.20 8.49
C LEU A 158 6.35 -3.53 7.87
N SER A 159 5.43 -4.49 7.84
CA SER A 159 5.63 -5.78 7.18
C SER A 159 5.32 -5.65 5.69
N THR A 160 6.20 -4.97 4.96
CA THR A 160 6.13 -4.81 3.51
C THR A 160 7.45 -5.29 2.88
N ALA A 161 7.35 -5.93 1.70
CA ALA A 161 8.53 -6.40 0.97
C ALA A 161 9.33 -5.25 0.33
N TYR A 162 8.67 -4.11 0.11
CA TYR A 162 9.22 -2.91 -0.51
C TYR A 162 8.91 -1.69 0.37
N ALA A 163 9.70 -0.64 0.20
CA ALA A 163 9.35 0.69 0.69
C ALA A 163 8.58 1.43 -0.41
N PHE A 164 7.39 1.93 -0.06
CA PHE A 164 6.52 2.66 -0.99
C PHE A 164 6.62 4.16 -0.73
N HIS A 165 6.22 4.94 -1.74
CA HIS A 165 6.20 6.42 -1.68
C HIS A 165 7.59 7.02 -1.40
N SER A 166 8.60 6.40 -1.99
CA SER A 166 10.00 6.84 -2.00
C SER A 166 10.60 6.57 -3.37
N ALA A 167 11.79 7.12 -3.62
CA ALA A 167 12.58 6.89 -4.82
C ALA A 167 13.04 5.42 -4.98
#